data_AF-A0A1Q7RJJ8-F1
#
_entry.id   AF-A0A1Q7RJJ8-F1
#
_cell.length_a   1.000
_cell.length_b   1.000
_cell.length_c   1.000
_cell.angle_alpha   90.00
_cell.angle_beta   90.00
_cell.angle_gamma   90.00
#
_symmetry.space_group_name_H-M   'P 1'
#
loop_
_entity.id
_entity.type
_entity.pdbx_description
1 polymer ?
#
loop_
_entity_poly.entity_id
_entity_poly.type
_entity_poly.pdbx_seq_one_letter_code
_entity_poly.pdbx_strand_id
1 'polypeptide(L)'
;MHPDTTPVLEKGDVPASDSFLPSVTDRILQKVEPYWTEDAMVRLILEGPITREQYHALDMRGIWMYGQQRAFSFELDESHLLLMNDVFEANVERGERIAPREMLEAIAQELMERAETPDARAVLIKTRQRVLDRYDELAGREADQ
;
A
#
# COMPACT_ATOMS: atom_id res chain seq x y z
N MET A 1 50.86 -37.40 -16.21
CA MET A 1 49.70 -36.56 -16.57
C MET A 1 48.46 -37.18 -15.95
N HIS A 2 48.06 -36.72 -14.78
CA HIS A 2 46.74 -36.92 -14.17
C HIS A 2 46.51 -35.68 -13.28
N PRO A 3 45.51 -34.82 -13.52
CA PRO A 3 45.14 -33.81 -12.56
C PRO A 3 44.25 -34.42 -11.48
N ASP A 4 44.70 -34.24 -10.24
CA ASP A 4 44.00 -34.59 -9.01
C ASP A 4 42.87 -33.57 -8.79
N THR A 5 41.62 -34.04 -8.86
CA THR A 5 40.42 -33.22 -8.70
C THR A 5 40.13 -33.07 -7.21
N THR A 6 40.54 -31.94 -6.64
CA THR A 6 40.10 -31.54 -5.29
C THR A 6 38.73 -30.86 -5.38
N PRO A 7 37.66 -31.37 -4.74
CA PRO A 7 36.43 -30.62 -4.61
C PRO A 7 36.57 -29.67 -3.41
N VAL A 8 36.73 -28.37 -3.68
CA VAL A 8 36.69 -27.33 -2.64
C VAL A 8 35.23 -27.04 -2.32
N LEU A 9 34.84 -27.58 -1.17
CA LEU A 9 33.74 -27.20 -0.25
C LEU A 9 32.93 -25.96 -0.67
N GLU A 10 31.67 -26.21 -1.01
CA GLU A 10 30.60 -25.23 -1.11
C GLU A 10 30.59 -24.33 0.12
N LYS A 11 30.83 -23.05 -0.11
CA LYS A 11 30.51 -22.00 0.84
C LYS A 11 28.99 -21.98 0.93
N GLY A 12 28.45 -22.56 2.01
CA GLY A 12 27.03 -22.55 2.30
C GLY A 12 26.51 -21.13 2.20
N ASP A 13 25.77 -20.89 1.12
CA ASP A 13 24.89 -19.74 1.00
C ASP A 13 23.82 -19.96 2.05
N VAL A 14 23.94 -19.23 3.15
CA VAL A 14 22.90 -19.16 4.17
C VAL A 14 21.77 -18.42 3.46
N PRO A 15 20.63 -19.04 3.11
CA PRO A 15 19.52 -18.26 2.61
C PRO A 15 19.15 -17.29 3.71
N ALA A 16 19.42 -16.01 3.43
CA ALA A 16 18.91 -14.89 4.19
C ALA A 16 17.45 -15.23 4.48
N SER A 17 17.11 -15.33 5.76
CA SER A 17 15.73 -15.48 6.19
C SER A 17 15.02 -14.18 5.84
N ASP A 18 14.68 -14.05 4.57
CA ASP A 18 13.79 -13.04 4.07
C ASP A 18 12.50 -13.27 4.84
N SER A 19 12.16 -12.27 5.64
CA SER A 19 10.92 -12.30 6.40
C SER A 19 9.82 -12.13 5.36
N PHE A 20 9.37 -13.25 4.77
CA PHE A 20 8.29 -13.31 3.78
C PHE A 20 7.01 -12.86 4.47
N LEU A 21 6.81 -11.55 4.55
CA LEU A 21 5.50 -11.03 4.90
C LEU A 21 4.55 -11.54 3.81
N PRO A 22 3.49 -12.27 4.18
CA PRO A 22 2.53 -12.77 3.21
C PRO A 22 1.97 -11.60 2.42
N SER A 23 1.83 -11.80 1.11
CA SER A 23 1.28 -10.78 0.21
C SER A 23 -0.11 -10.35 0.69
N VAL A 24 -0.59 -9.19 0.23
CA VAL A 24 -1.95 -8.72 0.60
C VAL A 24 -3.00 -9.77 0.22
N THR A 25 -2.82 -10.39 -0.96
CA THR A 25 -3.60 -11.53 -1.43
C THR A 25 -3.57 -12.69 -0.43
N ASP A 26 -2.38 -13.14 -0.02
CA ASP A 26 -2.25 -14.28 0.92
C ASP A 26 -2.92 -14.00 2.27
N ARG A 27 -2.84 -12.76 2.76
CA ARG A 27 -3.51 -12.36 4.01
C ARG A 27 -5.02 -12.39 3.88
N ILE A 28 -5.57 -11.97 2.73
CA ILE A 28 -7.01 -12.06 2.46
C ILE A 28 -7.42 -13.52 2.45
N LEU A 29 -6.70 -14.36 1.70
CA LEU A 29 -7.01 -15.79 1.58
C LEU A 29 -6.96 -16.50 2.93
N GLN A 30 -5.94 -16.27 3.75
CA GLN A 30 -5.84 -16.83 5.10
C GLN A 30 -7.03 -16.47 6.00
N LYS A 31 -7.60 -15.26 5.86
CA LYS A 31 -8.75 -14.83 6.65
C LYS A 31 -10.05 -15.50 6.21
N VAL A 32 -10.20 -15.76 4.91
CA VAL A 32 -11.46 -16.28 4.35
C VAL A 32 -11.48 -17.80 4.24
N GLU A 33 -10.32 -18.45 4.20
CA GLU A 33 -10.17 -19.91 4.08
C GLU A 33 -11.04 -20.72 5.05
N PRO A 34 -11.21 -20.34 6.34
CA PRO A 34 -12.05 -21.10 7.27
C PRO A 34 -13.53 -21.18 6.87
N TYR A 35 -14.01 -20.27 6.01
CA TYR A 35 -15.41 -20.19 5.58
C TYR A 35 -15.67 -20.92 4.26
N TRP A 36 -14.64 -21.50 3.66
CA TRP A 36 -14.74 -22.14 2.35
C TRP A 36 -14.95 -23.63 2.52
N THR A 37 -16.16 -24.06 2.18
CA THR A 37 -16.52 -25.48 2.09
C THR A 37 -17.17 -25.73 0.74
N GLU A 38 -17.11 -26.98 0.27
CA GLU A 38 -17.63 -27.37 -1.05
C GLU A 38 -19.13 -27.08 -1.22
N ASP A 39 -19.87 -26.95 -0.12
CA ASP A 39 -21.31 -26.64 -0.09
C ASP A 39 -21.61 -25.15 0.24
N ALA A 40 -20.59 -24.33 0.51
CA ALA A 40 -20.78 -22.94 0.92
C ALA A 40 -21.02 -22.02 -0.29
N MET A 41 -21.92 -21.05 -0.10
CA MET A 41 -22.01 -19.85 -0.93
C MET A 41 -21.26 -18.72 -0.24
N VAL A 42 -20.22 -18.21 -0.89
CA VAL A 42 -19.30 -17.23 -0.31
C VAL A 42 -19.30 -15.97 -1.17
N ARG A 43 -19.58 -14.82 -0.56
CA ARG A 43 -19.35 -13.51 -1.18
C ARG A 43 -18.25 -12.78 -0.41
N LEU A 44 -17.14 -12.51 -1.08
CA LEU A 44 -16.04 -11.72 -0.55
C LEU A 44 -16.22 -10.26 -0.99
N ILE A 45 -16.46 -9.38 -0.02
CA ILE A 45 -16.54 -7.94 -0.24
C ILE A 45 -15.22 -7.33 0.25
N LEU A 46 -14.50 -6.68 -0.65
CA LEU A 46 -13.31 -5.92 -0.32
C LEU A 46 -13.70 -4.45 -0.12
N GLU A 47 -13.39 -3.92 1.06
CA GLU A 47 -13.76 -2.56 1.45
C GLU A 47 -12.60 -1.78 2.05
N GLY A 48 -12.66 -0.46 1.92
CA GLY A 48 -11.77 0.47 2.58
C GLY A 48 -10.66 1.04 1.70
N PRO A 49 -9.78 1.88 2.28
CA PRO A 49 -8.73 2.56 1.54
C PRO A 49 -7.59 1.61 1.17
N ILE A 50 -7.14 1.67 -0.08
CA ILE A 50 -6.02 0.90 -0.62
C ILE A 50 -5.14 1.81 -1.49
N THR A 51 -3.82 1.65 -1.44
CA THR A 51 -2.94 2.40 -2.35
C THR A 51 -3.00 1.80 -3.76
N ARG A 52 -2.56 2.56 -4.76
CA ARG A 52 -2.53 2.08 -6.15
C ARG A 52 -1.57 0.91 -6.33
N GLU A 53 -0.43 0.93 -5.64
CA GLU A 53 0.55 -0.16 -5.62
C GLU A 53 -0.05 -1.43 -5.02
N GLN A 54 -0.78 -1.28 -3.90
CA GLN A 54 -1.45 -2.40 -3.24
C GLN A 54 -2.58 -2.98 -4.11
N TYR A 55 -3.36 -2.13 -4.78
CA TYR A 55 -4.40 -2.55 -5.69
C TYR A 55 -3.83 -3.32 -6.89
N HIS A 56 -2.73 -2.85 -7.49
CA HIS A 56 -2.06 -3.56 -8.58
C HIS A 56 -1.37 -4.85 -8.14
N ALA A 57 -0.91 -4.91 -6.89
CA ALA A 57 -0.33 -6.12 -6.30
C ALA A 57 -1.40 -7.15 -5.88
N LEU A 58 -2.67 -6.75 -5.81
CA LEU A 58 -3.77 -7.62 -5.43
C LEU A 58 -4.17 -8.52 -6.61
N ASP A 59 -3.95 -9.82 -6.46
CA ASP A 59 -4.29 -10.79 -7.50
C ASP A 59 -5.78 -11.16 -7.42
N MET A 60 -6.63 -10.25 -7.90
CA MET A 60 -8.09 -10.45 -7.94
C MET A 60 -8.47 -11.73 -8.67
N ARG A 61 -7.75 -12.04 -9.75
CA ARG A 61 -7.98 -13.25 -10.53
C ARG A 61 -7.62 -14.49 -9.73
N GLY A 62 -6.50 -14.48 -9.03
CA GLY A 62 -6.07 -15.55 -8.13
C GLY A 62 -7.10 -15.80 -7.03
N ILE A 63 -7.58 -14.74 -6.37
CA ILE A 63 -8.62 -14.83 -5.33
C ILE A 63 -9.90 -15.45 -5.90
N TRP A 64 -10.34 -14.98 -7.07
CA TRP A 64 -11.54 -15.48 -7.72
C TRP A 64 -11.43 -16.96 -8.10
N MET A 65 -10.32 -17.37 -8.72
CA MET A 65 -10.08 -18.77 -9.08
C MET A 65 -9.98 -19.65 -7.83
N TYR A 66 -9.32 -19.19 -6.78
CA TYR A 66 -9.14 -19.93 -5.54
C TYR A 66 -10.48 -20.14 -4.81
N GLY A 67 -11.36 -19.13 -4.80
CA GLY A 67 -12.71 -19.25 -4.24
C GLY A 67 -13.62 -20.18 -5.04
N GLN A 68 -13.61 -20.07 -6.37
CA GLN A 68 -14.41 -20.93 -7.28
C GLN A 68 -14.04 -22.42 -7.19
N GLN A 69 -12.80 -22.75 -6.82
CA GLN A 69 -12.37 -24.15 -6.66
C GLN A 69 -12.80 -24.78 -5.33
N ARG A 70 -13.19 -23.98 -4.34
CA ARG A 70 -13.38 -24.43 -2.94
C ARG A 70 -14.77 -24.17 -2.38
N ALA A 71 -15.53 -23.27 -2.98
CA ALA A 71 -16.91 -22.98 -2.61
C ALA A 71 -17.86 -23.43 -3.72
N PHE A 72 -19.07 -23.85 -3.35
CA PHE A 72 -20.15 -24.14 -4.31
C PHE A 72 -20.44 -22.95 -5.22
N SER A 73 -20.42 -21.74 -4.62
CA SER A 73 -20.59 -20.48 -5.33
C SER A 73 -19.70 -19.42 -4.70
N PHE A 74 -18.98 -18.68 -5.53
CA PHE A 74 -18.06 -17.63 -5.09
C PHE A 74 -18.27 -16.33 -5.86
N GLU A 75 -18.49 -15.24 -5.14
CA GLU A 75 -18.56 -13.88 -5.68
C GLU A 75 -17.47 -13.01 -5.06
N LEU A 76 -16.83 -12.19 -5.88
CA LEU A 76 -15.86 -11.18 -5.46
C LEU A 76 -16.42 -9.80 -5.81
N ASP A 77 -16.50 -8.92 -4.80
CA ASP A 77 -16.98 -7.55 -4.94
C ASP A 77 -15.92 -6.58 -4.46
N GLU A 78 -15.39 -5.78 -5.38
CA GLU A 78 -14.36 -4.76 -5.15
C GLU A 78 -14.92 -3.33 -5.22
N SER A 79 -16.23 -3.17 -5.41
CA SER A 79 -16.86 -1.85 -5.62
C SER A 79 -16.75 -0.89 -4.43
N HIS A 80 -16.41 -1.42 -3.25
CA HIS A 80 -16.21 -0.67 -2.01
C HIS A 80 -14.74 -0.38 -1.69
N LEU A 81 -13.81 -0.75 -2.58
CA LEU A 81 -12.42 -0.33 -2.47
C LEU A 81 -12.27 1.14 -2.87
N LEU A 82 -11.53 1.89 -2.04
CA LEU A 82 -11.26 3.30 -2.27
C LEU A 82 -9.77 3.46 -2.54
N LEU A 83 -9.39 3.90 -3.74
CA LEU A 83 -7.99 4.23 -4.01
C LEU A 83 -7.62 5.47 -3.18
N MET A 84 -6.56 5.38 -2.39
CA MET A 84 -6.18 6.47 -1.47
C MET A 84 -5.95 7.80 -2.19
N ASN A 85 -5.40 7.79 -3.41
CA ASN A 85 -5.26 9.00 -4.23
C ASN A 85 -6.62 9.64 -4.57
N ASP A 86 -7.61 8.80 -4.85
CA ASP A 86 -8.99 9.24 -5.14
C ASP A 86 -9.71 9.70 -3.87
N VAL A 87 -9.34 9.22 -2.67
CA VAL A 87 -9.90 9.75 -1.41
C VAL A 87 -9.39 11.17 -1.16
N PHE A 88 -8.12 11.46 -1.46
CA PHE A 88 -7.60 12.82 -1.39
C PHE A 88 -8.26 13.73 -2.43
N GLU A 89 -8.38 13.29 -3.68
CA GLU A 89 -9.05 14.06 -4.74
C GLU A 89 -10.56 14.21 -4.48
N ALA A 90 -11.26 13.17 -4.04
CA ALA A 90 -12.68 13.21 -3.73
C ALA A 90 -12.99 14.05 -2.50
N ASN A 91 -12.12 14.11 -1.48
CA ASN A 91 -12.29 15.03 -0.35
C ASN A 91 -12.12 16.49 -0.79
N VAL A 92 -11.19 16.75 -1.72
CA VAL A 92 -11.01 18.07 -2.35
C VAL A 92 -12.22 18.45 -3.23
N GLU A 93 -12.74 17.52 -4.04
CA GLU A 93 -13.89 17.75 -4.92
C GLU A 93 -15.23 17.85 -4.18
N ARG A 94 -15.40 17.11 -3.07
CA ARG A 94 -16.62 17.13 -2.24
C ARG A 94 -16.68 18.35 -1.31
N GLY A 95 -15.64 19.20 -1.30
CA GLY A 95 -15.59 20.40 -0.48
C GLY A 95 -15.53 20.11 1.02
N GLU A 96 -15.18 18.88 1.41
CA GLU A 96 -14.80 18.59 2.79
C GLU A 96 -13.54 19.40 3.06
N ARG A 97 -13.66 20.39 3.95
CA ARG A 97 -12.60 21.34 4.30
C ARG A 97 -11.47 20.61 5.02
N ILE A 98 -10.66 19.85 4.29
CA ILE A 98 -9.28 19.62 4.68
C ILE A 98 -8.68 21.01 4.75
N ALA A 99 -8.20 21.42 5.93
CA ALA A 99 -7.59 22.72 6.05
C ALA A 99 -6.44 22.77 5.03
N PRO A 100 -6.26 23.86 4.25
CA PRO A 100 -5.22 23.87 3.21
C PRO A 100 -3.80 23.56 3.75
N ARG A 101 -3.59 23.80 5.05
CA ARG A 101 -2.42 23.36 5.81
C ARG A 101 -2.24 21.83 5.85
N GLU A 102 -3.29 21.08 6.14
CA GLU A 102 -3.28 19.61 6.20
C GLU A 102 -3.05 19.01 4.80
N MET A 103 -3.57 19.66 3.75
CA MET A 103 -3.30 19.25 2.36
C MET A 103 -1.83 19.42 2.00
N LEU A 104 -1.21 20.55 2.36
CA LEU A 104 0.22 20.79 2.16
C LEU A 104 1.08 19.78 2.94
N GLU A 105 0.64 19.38 4.13
CA GLU A 105 1.33 18.37 4.94
C GLU A 105 1.23 16.97 4.32
N ALA A 106 0.06 16.60 3.79
CA ALA A 106 -0.15 15.32 3.11
C ALA A 106 0.69 15.20 1.83
N ILE A 107 0.72 16.24 0.99
CA ILE A 107 1.54 16.26 -0.24
C ILE A 107 3.03 16.12 0.09
N ALA A 108 3.50 16.82 1.13
CA ALA A 108 4.89 16.71 1.56
C ALA A 108 5.21 15.30 2.09
N GLN A 109 4.26 14.67 2.79
CA GLN A 109 4.40 13.30 3.29
C GLN A 109 4.53 12.28 2.15
N GLU A 110 3.69 12.37 1.12
CA GLU A 110 3.79 11.51 -0.07
C GLU A 110 5.15 11.65 -0.76
N LEU A 111 5.64 12.88 -0.94
CA LEU A 111 6.96 13.12 -1.54
C LEU A 111 8.09 12.53 -0.69
N MET A 112 7.97 12.54 0.64
CA MET A 112 8.96 11.95 1.56
C MET A 112 8.93 10.42 1.59
N GLU A 113 7.80 9.80 1.26
CA GLU A 113 7.66 8.35 1.10
C GLU A 113 8.24 7.87 -0.22
N ARG A 114 8.18 8.70 -1.26
CA ARG A 114 8.77 8.44 -2.58
C ARG A 114 10.26 8.78 -2.67
N ALA A 115 10.83 9.43 -1.66
CA ALA A 115 12.24 9.79 -1.62
C ALA A 115 13.12 8.57 -1.29
N GLU A 116 13.89 8.11 -2.26
CA GLU A 116 14.77 6.93 -2.12
C GLU A 116 16.05 7.21 -1.31
N THR A 117 16.43 8.48 -1.15
CA THR A 117 17.67 8.87 -0.46
C THR A 117 17.41 9.68 0.81
N PRO A 118 18.23 9.47 1.87
CA PRO A 118 18.14 10.25 3.10
C PRO A 118 18.31 11.76 2.87
N ASP A 119 19.14 12.15 1.91
CA ASP A 119 19.38 13.56 1.56
C ASP A 119 18.16 14.20 0.88
N ALA A 120 17.52 13.49 -0.05
CA ALA A 120 16.27 13.96 -0.67
C ALA A 120 15.16 14.11 0.37
N ARG A 121 15.06 13.16 1.30
CA ARG A 121 14.11 13.24 2.42
C ARG A 121 14.40 14.44 3.33
N ALA A 122 15.67 14.71 3.64
CA ALA A 122 16.07 15.86 4.45
C ALA A 122 15.73 17.22 3.78
N VAL A 123 15.87 17.31 2.46
CA VAL A 123 15.44 18.49 1.68
C VAL A 123 13.92 18.64 1.75
N LEU A 124 13.16 17.58 1.57
CA LEU A 124 11.69 17.61 1.62
C LEU A 124 11.16 18.01 3.00
N ILE A 125 11.77 17.53 4.09
CA ILE A 125 11.43 17.95 5.45
C ILE A 125 11.61 19.46 5.62
N LYS A 126 12.75 20.01 5.16
CA LYS A 126 13.03 21.45 5.24
C LYS A 126 12.07 22.26 4.38
N THR A 127 11.75 21.78 3.19
CA THR A 127 10.81 22.45 2.28
C THR A 127 9.39 22.44 2.84
N ARG A 128 8.92 21.31 3.38
CA ARG A 128 7.63 21.20 4.09
C ARG A 128 7.51 22.26 5.16
N GLN A 129 8.51 22.34 6.04
CA GLN A 129 8.49 23.30 7.15
C GLN A 129 8.37 24.75 6.64
N ARG A 130 9.19 25.14 5.65
CA ARG A 130 9.14 26.50 5.09
C ARG A 130 7.79 26.83 4.44
N VAL A 131 7.19 25.87 3.75
CA VAL A 131 5.90 26.07 3.08
C VAL A 131 4.78 26.23 4.10
N LEU A 132 4.75 25.40 5.14
CA LEU A 132 3.77 25.49 6.22
C LEU A 132 3.95 26.78 7.03
N ASP A 133 5.18 27.14 7.41
CA ASP A 133 5.46 28.39 8.13
C ASP A 133 5.00 29.60 7.30
N ARG A 134 5.27 29.59 5.99
CA ARG A 134 4.85 30.67 5.09
C ARG A 134 3.34 30.73 4.92
N TYR A 135 2.67 29.58 4.89
CA TYR A 135 1.22 29.51 4.84
C TYR A 135 0.59 30.06 6.12
N ASP A 136 1.10 29.66 7.29
CA ASP A 136 0.62 30.13 8.59
C ASP A 136 0.81 31.66 8.74
N GLU A 137 1.92 32.22 8.22
CA GLU A 137 2.14 33.68 8.14
C GLU A 137 1.15 34.43 7.24
N LEU A 138 0.65 33.79 6.18
CA LEU A 138 -0.28 34.40 5.23
C LEU A 138 -1.71 34.32 5.76
N ALA A 139 -2.12 33.14 6.22
CA ALA A 139 -3.43 32.90 6.82
C ALA A 139 -3.65 33.75 8.09
N GLY A 140 -2.59 33.98 8.89
CA GLY A 140 -2.65 34.85 10.06
C GLY A 140 -2.83 36.34 9.74
N ARG A 141 -2.44 36.80 8.55
CA ARG A 141 -2.63 38.21 8.12
C ARG A 141 -4.02 38.48 7.55
N GLU A 142 -4.67 37.46 6.98
CA GLU A 142 -6.02 37.57 6.43
C GLU A 142 -7.10 37.59 7.52
N ALA A 143 -6.79 37.15 8.74
CA ALA A 143 -7.72 37.15 9.88
C ALA A 143 -7.78 38.49 10.64
N ASP A 144 -6.82 39.40 10.40
CA ASP A 144 -6.66 40.69 11.09
C ASP A 144 -7.12 41.91 10.24
N GLN A 145 -7.82 41.67 9.13
CA GLN A 145 -8.38 42.70 8.23
C GLN A 145 -9.91 42.62 8.16
#